data_AF-A0A7Y9DV44-F1
#
_entry.id   AF-A0A7Y9DV44-F1
#
_cell.length_a   1.000
_cell.length_b   1.000
_cell.length_c   1.000
_cell.angle_alpha   90.00
_cell.angle_beta   90.00
_cell.angle_gamma   90.00
#
_symmetry.space_group_name_H-M   'P 1'
#
loop_
_entity.id
_entity.type
_entity.pdbx_description
1 polymer ?
#
loop_
_entity_poly.entity_id
_entity_poly.type
_entity_poly.pdbx_seq_one_letter_code
_entity_poly.pdbx_strand_id
1 'polypeptide(L)'
;MTTAEDPTGRRERRREHWQRRRRLERRLHDGAALRISSLALRLGVLDAPREQVEALQAEVASALDELRAVAAGIYPPLLHEAGLGPALLERVRTTGADVTVDVDGERHGPAAEGAAYFALVEVLAAVPAPLTVTARRDGTTLVVVISGADPGLAAVVADEATPLGGEVRVGPDTIVGRFPCG
;
A
#
# COMPACT_ATOMS: atom_id res chain seq x y z
N MET A 1 0.61 -37.78 12.19
CA MET A 1 -0.54 -37.00 12.72
C MET A 1 -0.23 -35.53 12.45
N THR A 2 -0.49 -35.08 11.22
CA THR A 2 -0.25 -33.70 10.79
C THR A 2 -1.49 -32.90 11.14
N THR A 3 -1.35 -31.94 12.05
CA THR A 3 -2.38 -30.95 12.35
C THR A 3 -2.65 -30.17 11.07
N ALA A 4 -3.76 -30.49 10.40
CA ALA A 4 -4.25 -29.68 9.29
C ALA A 4 -4.62 -28.31 9.86
N GLU A 5 -3.73 -27.33 9.69
CA GLU A 5 -3.98 -25.95 10.07
C GLU A 5 -5.22 -25.44 9.33
N ASP A 6 -6.22 -25.01 10.10
CA ASP A 6 -7.50 -24.49 9.61
C ASP A 6 -7.30 -23.31 8.62
N PRO A 7 -7.65 -23.48 7.33
CA PRO A 7 -7.49 -22.44 6.30
C PRO A 7 -8.41 -21.23 6.53
N THR A 8 -9.49 -21.40 7.31
CA THR A 8 -10.46 -20.33 7.62
C THR A 8 -9.88 -19.34 8.62
N GLY A 9 -9.30 -19.85 9.71
CA GLY A 9 -8.63 -19.03 10.71
C GLY A 9 -7.42 -18.24 10.18
N ARG A 10 -6.74 -18.71 9.13
CA ARG A 10 -5.62 -17.98 8.50
C ARG A 10 -6.10 -16.77 7.68
N ARG A 11 -7.25 -16.88 7.01
CA ARG A 11 -7.88 -15.80 6.21
C ARG A 11 -8.39 -14.67 7.09
N GLU A 12 -9.03 -15.03 8.20
CA GLU A 12 -9.58 -14.06 9.16
C GLU A 12 -8.44 -13.25 9.81
N ARG A 13 -7.38 -13.92 10.28
CA ARG A 13 -6.18 -13.27 10.86
C ARG A 13 -5.47 -12.29 9.91
N ARG A 14 -5.47 -12.54 8.59
CA ARG A 14 -4.82 -11.62 7.63
C ARG A 14 -5.75 -10.50 7.13
N ARG A 15 -7.07 -10.72 7.04
CA ARG A 15 -8.04 -9.61 6.88
C ARG A 15 -7.96 -8.67 8.08
N GLU A 16 -7.89 -9.23 9.28
CA GLU A 16 -7.59 -8.48 10.50
C GLU A 16 -6.26 -7.75 10.40
N HIS A 17 -5.21 -8.37 9.85
CA HIS A 17 -3.91 -7.72 9.63
C HIS A 17 -4.00 -6.49 8.71
N TRP A 18 -4.71 -6.57 7.58
CA TRP A 18 -4.92 -5.41 6.68
C TRP A 18 -5.77 -4.32 7.32
N GLN A 19 -6.88 -4.71 7.95
CA GLN A 19 -7.70 -3.78 8.71
C GLN A 19 -6.92 -3.15 9.86
N ARG A 20 -5.98 -3.88 10.48
CA ARG A 20 -5.10 -3.41 11.55
C ARG A 20 -4.03 -2.48 11.01
N ARG A 21 -3.41 -2.75 9.85
CA ARG A 21 -2.51 -1.83 9.16
C ARG A 21 -3.21 -0.52 8.82
N ARG A 22 -4.42 -0.58 8.26
CA ARG A 22 -5.25 0.61 7.99
C ARG A 22 -5.68 1.34 9.27
N ARG A 23 -6.01 0.63 10.35
CA ARG A 23 -6.32 1.26 11.65
C ARG A 23 -5.08 1.90 12.27
N LEU A 24 -3.91 1.29 12.11
CA LEU A 24 -2.64 1.81 12.61
C LEU A 24 -2.23 3.06 11.84
N GLU A 25 -2.29 3.02 10.52
CA GLU A 25 -2.09 4.18 9.64
C GLU A 25 -3.04 5.32 10.04
N ARG A 26 -4.36 5.10 10.08
CA ARG A 26 -5.31 6.13 10.56
C ARG A 26 -5.01 6.64 11.97
N ARG A 27 -4.61 5.77 12.91
CA ARG A 27 -4.27 6.22 14.28
C ARG A 27 -2.98 7.05 14.31
N LEU A 28 -2.02 6.74 13.44
CA LEU A 28 -0.80 7.53 13.29
C LEU A 28 -1.13 8.85 12.58
N HIS A 29 -1.83 8.80 11.46
CA HIS A 29 -2.21 9.96 10.65
C HIS A 29 -3.18 10.89 11.40
N ASP A 30 -4.38 10.42 11.75
CA ASP A 30 -5.40 11.25 12.41
C ASP A 30 -5.10 11.48 13.89
N GLY A 31 -4.39 10.57 14.55
CA GLY A 31 -4.19 10.65 16.00
C GLY A 31 -2.91 11.34 16.41
N ALA A 32 -1.77 10.93 15.86
CA ALA A 32 -0.48 11.50 16.21
C ALA A 32 -0.25 12.84 15.51
N ALA A 33 -0.59 12.97 14.21
CA ALA A 33 -0.37 14.24 13.50
C ALA A 33 -1.23 15.39 14.05
N LEU A 34 -2.48 15.14 14.47
CA LEU A 34 -3.33 16.16 15.13
C LEU A 34 -2.77 16.59 16.49
N ARG A 35 -2.25 15.64 17.29
CA ARG A 35 -1.63 15.95 18.59
C ARG A 35 -0.35 16.75 18.43
N ILE A 36 0.47 16.39 17.44
CA ILE A 36 1.73 17.08 17.12
C ILE A 36 1.44 18.48 16.54
N SER A 37 0.46 18.62 15.66
CA SER A 37 0.00 19.93 15.15
C SER A 37 -0.54 20.83 16.27
N SER A 38 -1.28 20.26 17.24
CA SER A 38 -1.72 21.00 18.42
C SER A 38 -0.56 21.41 19.33
N LEU A 39 0.53 20.64 19.41
CA LEU A 39 1.73 21.01 20.15
C LEU A 39 2.48 22.16 19.46
N ALA A 40 2.60 22.14 18.13
CA ALA A 40 3.17 23.24 17.34
C ALA A 40 2.44 24.57 17.59
N LEU A 41 1.11 24.55 17.64
CA LEU A 41 0.28 25.73 17.93
C LEU A 41 0.48 26.25 19.37
N ARG A 42 0.63 25.35 20.34
CA ARG A 42 0.88 25.72 21.75
C ARG A 42 2.26 26.31 21.97
N LEU A 43 3.26 25.91 21.18
CA LEU A 43 4.60 26.50 21.20
C LEU A 43 4.60 27.96 20.73
N GLY A 44 3.74 28.31 19.76
CA GLY A 44 3.66 29.68 19.22
C GLY A 44 3.07 30.73 20.17
N VAL A 45 2.51 30.32 21.31
CA VAL A 45 1.94 31.23 22.34
C VAL A 45 2.77 31.26 23.63
N LEU A 46 3.91 30.57 23.66
CA LEU A 46 4.84 30.64 24.78
C LEU A 46 5.60 31.97 24.73
N ASP A 47 5.73 32.61 25.89
CA ASP A 47 6.58 33.79 26.08
C ASP A 47 8.04 33.33 26.19
N ALA A 48 8.62 33.00 25.03
CA ALA A 48 9.94 32.44 24.87
C ALA A 48 10.72 33.18 23.77
N PRO A 49 12.07 33.15 23.79
CA PRO A 49 12.88 33.70 22.71
C PRO A 49 12.45 33.15 21.36
N ARG A 50 12.21 34.05 20.40
CA ARG A 50 11.68 33.70 19.06
C ARG A 50 12.48 32.60 18.37
N GLU A 51 13.80 32.63 18.47
CA GLU A 51 14.70 31.63 17.90
C GLU A 51 14.48 30.22 18.48
N GLN A 52 14.16 30.11 19.78
CA GLN A 52 13.84 28.82 20.41
C GLN A 52 12.48 28.28 19.97
N VAL A 53 11.50 29.17 19.77
CA VAL A 53 10.17 28.79 19.25
C VAL A 53 10.29 28.33 17.79
N GLU A 54 11.04 29.05 16.96
CA GLU A 54 11.28 28.68 15.55
C GLU A 54 12.01 27.34 15.44
N ALA A 55 13.03 27.09 16.28
CA ALA A 55 13.74 25.81 16.32
C ALA A 55 12.82 24.63 16.70
N LEU A 56 11.99 24.80 17.73
CA LEU A 56 11.03 23.77 18.15
C LEU A 56 9.93 23.52 17.10
N GLN A 57 9.48 24.57 16.41
CA GLN A 57 8.53 24.43 15.29
C GLN A 57 9.13 23.65 14.13
N ALA A 58 10.40 23.89 13.78
CA ALA A 58 11.11 23.14 12.75
C ALA A 58 11.26 21.65 13.13
N GLU A 59 11.61 21.37 14.38
CA GLU A 59 11.75 20.00 14.89
C GLU A 59 10.41 19.24 14.87
N VAL A 60 9.31 19.92 15.22
CA VAL A 60 7.95 19.38 15.12
C VAL A 60 7.55 19.12 13.66
N ALA A 61 7.90 20.00 12.72
CA ALA A 61 7.65 19.79 11.30
C ALA A 61 8.41 18.56 10.77
N SER A 62 9.68 18.39 11.15
CA SER A 62 10.48 17.21 10.78
C SER A 62 9.85 15.92 11.32
N ALA A 63 9.44 15.92 12.60
CA ALA A 63 8.78 14.77 13.21
C ALA A 63 7.45 14.42 12.52
N LEU A 64 6.70 15.42 12.03
CA LEU A 64 5.49 15.18 11.22
C LEU A 64 5.82 14.53 9.87
N ASP A 65 6.89 14.96 9.21
CA ASP A 65 7.29 14.39 7.92
C ASP A 65 7.81 12.96 8.05
N GLU A 66 8.58 12.66 9.11
CA GLU A 66 8.97 11.29 9.44
C GLU A 66 7.75 10.41 9.74
N LEU A 67 6.78 10.92 10.50
CA LEU A 67 5.57 10.18 10.81
C LEU A 67 4.70 9.94 9.57
N ARG A 68 4.66 10.89 8.63
CA ARG A 68 4.03 10.73 7.32
C ARG A 68 4.76 9.71 6.46
N ALA A 69 6.09 9.70 6.45
CA ALA A 69 6.87 8.70 5.74
C ALA A 69 6.62 7.28 6.29
N VAL A 70 6.53 7.15 7.62
CA VAL A 70 6.16 5.89 8.27
C VAL A 70 4.72 5.48 7.93
N ALA A 71 3.76 6.40 7.98
CA ALA A 71 2.36 6.12 7.63
C ALA A 71 2.19 5.71 6.16
N ALA A 72 2.89 6.39 5.24
CA ALA A 72 2.90 6.06 3.80
C ALA A 72 3.49 4.66 3.54
N GLY A 73 4.41 4.18 4.39
CA GLY A 73 4.90 2.81 4.36
C GLY A 73 3.90 1.75 4.84
N ILE A 74 2.80 2.13 5.49
CA ILE A 74 1.82 1.22 6.08
C ILE A 74 0.59 1.02 5.18
N TYR A 75 0.03 2.10 4.63
CA TYR A 75 -1.05 2.07 3.63
C TYR A 75 -1.11 3.41 2.87
N PRO A 76 -1.10 3.44 1.53
CA PRO A 76 -1.11 4.71 0.80
C PRO A 76 -2.47 5.43 0.94
N PRO A 77 -2.50 6.73 1.33
CA PRO A 77 -3.74 7.49 1.37
C PRO A 77 -4.47 7.53 0.02
N LEU A 78 -3.73 7.71 -1.07
CA LEU A 78 -4.29 7.76 -2.42
C LEU A 78 -4.96 6.44 -2.83
N LEU A 79 -4.50 5.30 -2.31
CA LEU A 79 -5.15 4.00 -2.52
C LEU A 79 -6.54 3.99 -1.86
N HIS A 80 -6.68 4.60 -0.69
CA HIS A 80 -7.97 4.72 -0.03
C HIS A 80 -8.92 5.65 -0.80
N GLU A 81 -8.43 6.83 -1.16
CA GLU A 81 -9.23 7.92 -1.74
C GLU A 81 -9.60 7.66 -3.20
N ALA A 82 -8.64 7.21 -4.00
CA ALA A 82 -8.77 7.15 -5.46
C ALA A 82 -8.61 5.73 -6.05
N GLY A 83 -8.28 4.73 -5.22
CA GLY A 83 -8.17 3.34 -5.64
C GLY A 83 -6.82 2.97 -6.25
N LEU A 84 -6.72 1.75 -6.79
CA LEU A 84 -5.46 1.13 -7.19
C LEU A 84 -4.73 1.89 -8.30
N GLY A 85 -5.44 2.29 -9.36
CA GLY A 85 -4.83 2.93 -10.53
C GLY A 85 -4.09 4.23 -10.19
N PRO A 86 -4.77 5.22 -9.59
CA PRO A 86 -4.13 6.47 -9.18
C PRO A 86 -2.96 6.28 -8.22
N ALA A 87 -3.10 5.39 -7.23
CA ALA A 87 -2.04 5.08 -6.27
C ALA A 87 -0.80 4.46 -6.94
N LEU A 88 -0.99 3.53 -7.88
CA LEU A 88 0.11 2.91 -8.60
C LEU A 88 0.80 3.88 -9.57
N LEU A 89 0.03 4.73 -10.26
CA LEU A 89 0.57 5.78 -11.12
C LEU A 89 1.44 6.77 -10.34
N GLU A 90 1.00 7.19 -9.15
CA GLU A 90 1.79 8.03 -8.26
C GLU A 90 3.12 7.34 -7.90
N ARG A 91 3.07 6.06 -7.52
CA ARG A 91 4.26 5.28 -7.20
C ARG A 91 5.24 5.21 -8.37
N VAL A 92 4.78 4.88 -9.58
CA VAL A 92 5.63 4.77 -10.78
C VAL A 92 6.30 6.11 -11.11
N ARG A 93 5.59 7.23 -10.98
CA ARG A 93 6.17 8.57 -11.23
C ARG A 93 7.36 8.87 -10.34
N THR A 94 7.35 8.38 -9.10
CA THR A 94 8.46 8.61 -8.14
C THR A 94 9.71 7.77 -8.43
N THR A 95 9.59 6.67 -9.18
CA THR A 95 10.72 5.78 -9.47
C THR A 95 11.41 6.07 -10.81
N GLY A 96 10.73 6.78 -11.72
CA GLY A 96 11.25 7.05 -13.07
C GLY A 96 11.36 5.80 -13.95
N ALA A 97 10.76 4.68 -13.54
CA ALA A 97 10.81 3.42 -14.27
C ALA A 97 9.88 3.44 -15.51
N ASP A 98 10.29 2.77 -16.58
CA ASP A 98 9.47 2.56 -17.78
C ASP A 98 8.39 1.50 -17.51
N VAL A 99 7.27 1.97 -16.97
CA VAL A 99 6.13 1.13 -16.57
C VAL A 99 4.86 1.72 -17.14
N THR A 100 4.17 0.92 -17.96
CA THR A 100 2.82 1.25 -18.43
C THR A 100 1.80 0.75 -17.42
N VAL A 101 0.95 1.64 -16.91
CA VAL A 101 -0.14 1.31 -15.98
C VAL A 101 -1.47 1.53 -16.66
N ASP A 102 -2.25 0.47 -16.79
CA ASP A 102 -3.60 0.47 -17.35
C ASP A 102 -4.55 -0.24 -16.38
N VAL A 103 -5.11 0.52 -15.44
CA VAL A 103 -6.05 0.03 -14.43
C VAL A 103 -7.42 0.60 -14.75
N ASP A 104 -8.47 -0.22 -14.64
CA ASP A 104 -9.83 0.28 -14.77
C ASP A 104 -10.14 1.38 -13.73
N GLY A 105 -11.08 2.27 -14.05
CA GLY A 105 -11.50 3.34 -13.13
C GLY A 105 -12.40 2.84 -11.99
N GLU A 106 -12.54 1.53 -11.81
CA GLU A 106 -13.46 0.94 -10.85
C GLU A 106 -12.82 0.81 -9.46
N ARG A 107 -13.63 0.93 -8.41
CA ARG A 107 -13.20 0.62 -7.05
C ARG A 107 -13.31 -0.88 -6.81
N HIS A 108 -12.26 -1.48 -6.27
CA HIS A 108 -12.22 -2.88 -5.87
C HIS A 108 -12.33 -3.00 -4.34
N GLY A 109 -12.50 -4.22 -3.83
CA GLY A 109 -12.55 -4.43 -2.38
C GLY A 109 -11.27 -3.92 -1.70
N PRO A 110 -11.33 -3.18 -0.57
CA PRO A 110 -10.14 -2.54 0.01
C PRO A 110 -8.98 -3.49 0.34
N ALA A 111 -9.31 -4.74 0.69
CA ALA A 111 -8.32 -5.79 0.92
C ALA A 111 -7.64 -6.23 -0.39
N ALA A 112 -8.41 -6.38 -1.48
CA ALA A 112 -7.89 -6.71 -2.80
C ALA A 112 -7.04 -5.57 -3.38
N GLU A 113 -7.50 -4.31 -3.29
CA GLU A 113 -6.72 -3.12 -3.69
C GLU A 113 -5.40 -3.04 -2.92
N GLY A 114 -5.45 -3.27 -1.59
CA GLY A 114 -4.27 -3.29 -0.73
C GLY A 114 -3.25 -4.35 -1.13
N ALA A 115 -3.69 -5.62 -1.20
CA ALA A 115 -2.83 -6.74 -1.55
C ALA A 115 -2.22 -6.58 -2.96
N ALA A 116 -3.03 -6.18 -3.95
CA ALA A 116 -2.55 -5.92 -5.30
C ALA A 116 -1.52 -4.79 -5.34
N TYR A 117 -1.76 -3.67 -4.63
CA TYR A 117 -0.84 -2.55 -4.59
C TYR A 117 0.53 -2.95 -4.01
N PHE A 118 0.56 -3.65 -2.86
CA PHE A 118 1.83 -4.03 -2.24
C PHE A 118 2.59 -5.07 -3.05
N ALA A 119 1.90 -6.06 -3.64
CA ALA A 119 2.51 -7.00 -4.58
C ALA A 119 3.19 -6.26 -5.74
N LEU A 120 2.50 -5.27 -6.33
CA LEU A 120 3.03 -4.48 -7.43
C LEU A 120 4.21 -3.61 -7.00
N VAL A 121 4.17 -2.99 -5.82
CA VAL A 121 5.29 -2.20 -5.29
C VAL A 121 6.54 -3.05 -5.14
N GLU A 122 6.41 -4.28 -4.63
CA GLU A 122 7.55 -5.18 -4.48
C GLU A 122 8.10 -5.66 -5.82
N VAL A 123 7.23 -5.99 -6.78
CA VAL A 123 7.64 -6.30 -8.15
C VAL A 123 8.39 -5.13 -8.80
N LEU A 124 7.86 -3.90 -8.66
CA LEU A 124 8.49 -2.69 -9.18
C LEU A 124 9.83 -2.36 -8.52
N ALA A 125 10.03 -2.77 -7.27
CA ALA A 125 11.30 -2.58 -6.56
C ALA A 125 12.36 -3.61 -7.00
N ALA A 126 11.95 -4.79 -7.44
CA ALA A 126 12.86 -5.87 -7.85
C ALA A 126 13.42 -5.71 -9.28
N VAL A 127 12.67 -5.05 -10.17
CA VAL A 127 13.03 -4.95 -11.60
C VAL A 127 12.70 -3.58 -12.20
N PRO A 128 13.68 -2.87 -12.75
CA PRO A 128 13.44 -1.72 -13.62
C PRO A 128 13.35 -2.14 -15.10
N ALA A 129 12.15 -2.03 -15.69
CA ALA A 129 11.83 -1.91 -17.13
C ALA A 129 11.99 -3.12 -18.11
N PRO A 130 11.22 -3.13 -19.23
CA PRO A 130 9.90 -2.51 -19.40
C PRO A 130 8.81 -3.40 -18.79
N LEU A 131 7.92 -2.81 -18.00
CA LEU A 131 6.78 -3.52 -17.39
C LEU A 131 5.46 -2.96 -17.88
N THR A 132 4.49 -3.84 -18.11
CA THR A 132 3.09 -3.41 -18.31
C THR A 132 2.23 -4.03 -17.22
N VAL A 133 1.52 -3.19 -16.48
CA VAL A 133 0.57 -3.60 -15.45
C VAL A 133 -0.83 -3.29 -15.97
N THR A 134 -1.64 -4.32 -16.15
CA THR A 134 -3.08 -4.15 -16.37
C THR A 134 -3.85 -4.65 -15.16
N ALA A 135 -4.93 -3.96 -14.80
CA ALA A 135 -5.84 -4.45 -13.77
C ALA A 135 -7.30 -4.29 -14.21
N ARG A 136 -8.08 -5.36 -14.08
CA ARG A 136 -9.47 -5.45 -14.53
C ARG A 136 -10.33 -6.18 -13.52
N ARG A 137 -11.60 -5.81 -13.43
CA ARG A 137 -12.62 -6.62 -12.74
C ARG A 137 -13.01 -7.86 -13.55
N ASP A 138 -13.04 -9.01 -12.88
CA ASP A 138 -13.64 -10.26 -13.32
C ASP A 138 -14.64 -10.73 -12.25
N GLY A 139 -15.90 -10.32 -12.40
CA GLY A 139 -16.95 -10.51 -11.39
C GLY A 139 -16.60 -9.85 -10.05
N THR A 140 -16.37 -10.66 -9.02
CA THR A 140 -15.94 -10.20 -7.69
C THR A 140 -14.43 -10.30 -7.47
N THR A 141 -13.65 -10.45 -8.54
CA THR A 141 -12.20 -10.64 -8.46
C THR A 141 -11.49 -9.50 -9.19
N LEU A 142 -10.51 -8.90 -8.54
CA LEU A 142 -9.55 -8.01 -9.19
C LEU A 142 -8.48 -8.88 -9.84
N VAL A 143 -8.32 -8.78 -11.16
CA VAL A 143 -7.31 -9.51 -11.92
C VAL A 143 -6.22 -8.53 -12.31
N VAL A 144 -5.00 -8.78 -11.86
CA VAL A 144 -3.80 -8.01 -12.20
C VAL A 144 -2.93 -8.85 -13.11
N VAL A 145 -2.55 -8.31 -14.26
CA VAL A 145 -1.59 -8.92 -15.19
C VAL A 145 -0.36 -8.03 -15.24
N ILE A 146 0.80 -8.63 -15.00
CA ILE A 146 2.10 -7.99 -15.08
C ILE A 146 2.85 -8.66 -16.23
N SER A 147 3.15 -7.91 -17.28
CA SER A 147 3.97 -8.33 -18.42
C SER A 147 5.37 -7.76 -18.32
N GLY A 148 6.37 -8.52 -18.77
CA GLY A 148 7.79 -8.16 -18.70
C GLY A 148 8.44 -8.47 -17.35
N ALA A 149 7.74 -9.15 -16.43
CA ALA A 149 8.27 -9.50 -15.12
C ALA A 149 8.95 -10.89 -15.13
N ASP A 150 10.01 -11.03 -14.34
CA ASP A 150 10.64 -12.34 -14.10
C ASP A 150 9.63 -13.29 -13.44
N PRO A 151 9.35 -14.49 -14.02
CA PRO A 151 8.53 -15.53 -13.42
C PRO A 151 8.83 -15.84 -11.94
N GLY A 152 10.08 -15.66 -11.50
CA GLY A 152 10.52 -15.81 -10.11
C GLY A 152 9.83 -14.84 -9.13
N LEU A 153 9.29 -13.73 -9.61
CA LEU A 153 8.52 -12.78 -8.81
C LEU A 153 7.07 -13.21 -8.58
N ALA A 154 6.63 -14.32 -9.14
CA ALA A 154 5.28 -14.83 -8.92
C ALA A 154 5.01 -15.15 -7.43
N ALA A 155 6.04 -15.53 -6.68
CA ALA A 155 5.94 -15.75 -5.24
C ALA A 155 5.52 -14.47 -4.49
N VAL A 156 6.05 -13.31 -4.89
CA VAL A 156 5.69 -12.00 -4.32
C VAL A 156 4.20 -11.72 -4.51
N VAL A 157 3.69 -11.96 -5.73
CA VAL A 157 2.26 -11.79 -6.03
C VAL A 157 1.42 -12.82 -5.27
N ALA A 158 1.93 -14.05 -5.11
CA ALA A 158 1.22 -15.14 -4.43
C ALA A 158 1.13 -14.92 -2.91
N ASP A 159 2.14 -14.33 -2.30
CA ASP A 159 2.19 -13.99 -0.87
C ASP A 159 1.10 -12.98 -0.48
N GLU A 160 0.65 -12.20 -1.47
CA GLU A 160 -0.43 -11.22 -1.33
C GLU A 160 -1.79 -11.76 -1.78
N ALA A 161 -1.86 -12.50 -2.89
CA ALA A 161 -3.11 -13.04 -3.44
C ALA A 161 -3.67 -14.23 -2.62
N THR A 162 -2.82 -15.23 -2.31
CA THR A 162 -3.23 -16.50 -1.67
C THR A 162 -4.00 -16.28 -0.36
N PRO A 163 -3.63 -15.33 0.51
CA PRO A 163 -4.34 -15.11 1.77
C PRO A 163 -5.74 -14.55 1.64
N LEU A 164 -6.07 -13.95 0.50
CA LEU A 164 -7.43 -13.53 0.15
C LEU A 164 -8.23 -14.66 -0.52
N GLY A 165 -7.67 -15.86 -0.62
CA GLY A 165 -8.22 -16.94 -1.45
C GLY A 165 -7.97 -16.73 -2.94
N GLY A 166 -7.04 -15.84 -3.28
CA GLY A 166 -6.58 -15.58 -4.63
C GLY A 166 -5.63 -16.64 -5.15
N GLU A 167 -5.30 -16.53 -6.43
CA GLU A 167 -4.40 -17.44 -7.12
C GLU A 167 -3.46 -16.66 -8.04
N VAL A 168 -2.29 -17.23 -8.29
CA VAL A 168 -1.31 -16.67 -9.23
C VAL A 168 -1.06 -17.68 -10.34
N ARG A 169 -1.09 -17.21 -11.58
CA ARG A 169 -0.67 -17.97 -12.76
C ARG A 169 0.54 -17.31 -13.37
N VAL A 170 1.46 -18.14 -13.85
CA VAL A 170 2.70 -17.68 -14.48
C VAL A 170 2.69 -18.14 -15.92
N GLY A 171 2.89 -17.20 -16.83
CA GLY A 171 3.14 -17.41 -18.24
C GLY A 171 4.60 -17.13 -18.60
N PRO A 172 4.95 -17.17 -19.90
CA PRO A 172 6.33 -17.00 -20.36
C PRO A 172 7.00 -15.65 -20.00
N ASP A 173 6.25 -14.53 -20.04
CA ASP A 173 6.68 -13.23 -19.48
C ASP A 173 5.67 -12.60 -18.52
N THR A 174 4.56 -13.31 -18.27
CA THR A 174 3.41 -12.73 -17.59
C THR A 174 3.18 -13.35 -16.22
N ILE A 175 2.84 -12.51 -15.25
CA ILE A 175 2.34 -12.94 -13.94
C ILE A 175 0.91 -12.44 -13.82
N VAL A 176 -0.03 -13.35 -13.58
CA VAL A 176 -1.45 -13.04 -13.42
C VAL A 176 -1.85 -13.31 -11.99
N GLY A 177 -2.07 -12.26 -11.20
CA GLY A 177 -2.61 -12.33 -9.84
C GLY A 177 -4.12 -12.13 -9.83
N ARG A 178 -4.85 -12.99 -9.13
CA ARG A 178 -6.30 -12.87 -8.93
C ARG A 178 -6.58 -12.61 -7.46
N PHE A 179 -7.24 -11.50 -7.15
CA PHE A 179 -7.50 -11.01 -5.81
C PHE A 179 -9.02 -10.91 -5.56
N PRO A 180 -9.62 -11.85 -4.83
CA PRO A 180 -11.04 -11.81 -4.50
C PRO A 180 -11.38 -10.56 -3.67
N CYS A 181 -12.48 -9.88 -4.01
CA CYS A 181 -12.95 -8.66 -3.33
C CYS A 181 -13.86 -8.94 -2.14
N GLY A 182 -14.33 -10.19 -1.97
CA GLY A 182 -15.20 -10.63 -0.87
C GLY A 182 -14.44 -11.01 0.40
#